data_AF-A0A0Q9Y8H4-F1
#
_entry.id   AF-A0A0Q9Y8H4-F1
#
_cell.length_a   1.000
_cell.length_b   1.000
_cell.length_c   1.000
_cell.angle_alpha   90.00
_cell.angle_beta   90.00
_cell.angle_gamma   90.00
#
_symmetry.space_group_name_H-M   'P 1'
#
loop_
_entity.id
_entity.type
_entity.pdbx_description
1 polymer ?
#
loop_
_entity_poly.entity_id
_entity_poly.type
_entity_poly.pdbx_seq_one_letter_code
_entity_poly.pdbx_strand_id
1 'polypeptide(L)'
;MQELLQVVEKMVSDFQLYAAIEFQEPQQLIQNLLLHLKPAYYRIKYGIEIENALRDSVIQNYPEVFHLTKKVVHHFEDLIGQSIAESEVAFIAMHFSGWLRKEGLMLEQTVKRMLIVCTNGLGTSRLLESQLEGLFSDIQTTGVASLREYEKMDLDVDFIVSTIALEDKGVPVVPVFVINPVLNNEDKEQLLIKKSSC
;
A
#
# COMPACT_ATOMS: atom_id res chain seq x y z
N MET A 1 -17.33 -14.38 -6.55
CA MET A 1 -16.62 -13.11 -6.83
C MET A 1 -17.54 -11.90 -6.78
N GLN A 2 -18.72 -11.94 -7.38
CA GLN A 2 -19.71 -10.85 -7.26
C GLN A 2 -20.11 -10.58 -5.80
N GLU A 3 -20.21 -11.63 -4.99
CA GLU A 3 -20.46 -11.52 -3.55
C GLU A 3 -19.34 -10.80 -2.78
N LEU A 4 -18.07 -11.05 -3.12
CA LEU A 4 -16.94 -10.33 -2.51
C LEU A 4 -16.95 -8.85 -2.88
N LEU A 5 -17.31 -8.50 -4.11
CA LEU A 5 -17.48 -7.10 -4.51
C LEU A 5 -18.53 -6.40 -3.64
N GLN A 6 -19.69 -7.02 -3.44
CA GLN A 6 -20.74 -6.46 -2.57
C GLN A 6 -20.28 -6.30 -1.12
N VAL A 7 -19.47 -7.22 -0.61
CA VAL A 7 -18.87 -7.13 0.72
C VAL A 7 -17.92 -5.94 0.81
N VAL A 8 -17.03 -5.76 -0.17
CA VAL A 8 -16.09 -4.62 -0.19
C VAL A 8 -16.84 -3.29 -0.34
N GLU A 9 -17.87 -3.23 -1.16
CA GLU A 9 -18.74 -2.05 -1.28
C GLU A 9 -19.38 -1.68 0.06
N LYS A 10 -19.92 -2.66 0.80
CA LYS A 10 -20.47 -2.44 2.15
C LYS A 10 -19.41 -1.98 3.14
N MET A 11 -18.22 -2.60 3.11
CA MET A 11 -17.11 -2.19 3.98
C MET A 11 -16.73 -0.73 3.77
N VAL A 12 -16.62 -0.28 2.51
CA VAL A 12 -16.28 1.11 2.18
C VAL A 12 -17.41 2.06 2.58
N SER A 13 -18.67 1.70 2.30
CA SER A 13 -19.84 2.49 2.70
C SER A 13 -19.95 2.67 4.21
N ASP A 14 -19.82 1.59 4.98
CA ASP A 14 -19.89 1.65 6.44
C ASP A 14 -18.67 2.36 7.02
N PHE A 15 -17.49 2.23 6.39
CA PHE A 15 -16.30 2.96 6.83
C PHE A 15 -16.52 4.47 6.70
N GLN A 16 -17.02 4.93 5.55
CA GLN A 16 -17.40 6.32 5.33
C GLN A 16 -18.41 6.81 6.38
N LEU A 17 -19.43 6.00 6.69
CA LEU A 17 -20.43 6.32 7.69
C LEU A 17 -19.82 6.46 9.09
N TYR A 18 -19.00 5.52 9.53
CA TYR A 18 -18.39 5.54 10.87
C TYR A 18 -17.30 6.61 11.02
N ALA A 19 -16.56 6.89 9.95
CA ALA A 19 -15.54 7.93 9.92
C ALA A 19 -16.11 9.34 9.69
N ALA A 20 -17.39 9.45 9.30
CA ALA A 20 -18.04 10.70 8.91
C ALA A 20 -17.31 11.43 7.77
N ILE A 21 -16.93 10.69 6.74
CA ILE A 21 -16.22 11.19 5.55
C ILE A 21 -16.90 10.73 4.27
N GLU A 22 -16.49 11.31 3.15
CA GLU A 22 -16.84 10.83 1.81
C GLU A 22 -15.57 10.69 0.98
N PHE A 23 -15.30 9.47 0.51
CA PHE A 23 -14.19 9.26 -0.42
C PHE A 23 -14.56 9.87 -1.76
N GLN A 24 -13.64 10.62 -2.37
CA GLN A 24 -13.84 11.23 -3.69
C GLN A 24 -13.81 10.18 -4.81
N GLU A 25 -12.99 9.14 -4.65
CA GLU A 25 -12.83 8.07 -5.64
C GLU A 25 -13.12 6.67 -5.04
N PRO A 26 -14.34 6.41 -4.52
CA PRO A 26 -14.63 5.18 -3.77
C PRO A 26 -14.49 3.93 -4.65
N GLN A 27 -14.71 4.05 -5.96
CA GLN A 27 -14.59 2.92 -6.88
C GLN A 27 -13.14 2.48 -7.09
N GLN A 28 -12.18 3.40 -7.00
CA GLN A 28 -10.77 3.03 -7.04
C GLN A 28 -10.36 2.33 -5.74
N LEU A 29 -10.83 2.81 -4.58
CA LEU A 29 -10.61 2.14 -3.30
C LEU A 29 -11.19 0.72 -3.30
N ILE A 30 -12.42 0.54 -3.79
CA ILE A 30 -13.08 -0.77 -3.90
C ILE A 30 -12.27 -1.71 -4.80
N GLN A 31 -11.84 -1.24 -5.97
CA GLN A 31 -11.02 -2.05 -6.88
C GLN A 31 -9.67 -2.41 -6.26
N ASN A 32 -9.03 -1.47 -5.56
CA ASN A 32 -7.76 -1.70 -4.87
C ASN A 32 -7.91 -2.72 -3.75
N LEU A 33 -8.92 -2.58 -2.89
CA LEU A 33 -9.24 -3.56 -1.86
C LEU A 33 -9.53 -4.94 -2.46
N LEU A 34 -10.28 -5.02 -3.57
CA LEU A 34 -10.56 -6.29 -4.24
C LEU A 34 -9.31 -6.99 -4.78
N LEU A 35 -8.32 -6.23 -5.26
CA LEU A 35 -7.06 -6.79 -5.76
C LEU A 35 -6.36 -7.62 -4.67
N HIS A 36 -6.49 -7.22 -3.40
CA HIS A 36 -5.82 -7.87 -2.28
C HIS A 36 -6.73 -8.78 -1.46
N LEU A 37 -8.01 -8.43 -1.29
CA LEU A 37 -8.97 -9.24 -0.56
C LEU A 37 -9.38 -10.50 -1.32
N LYS A 38 -9.31 -10.50 -2.65
CA LYS A 38 -9.56 -11.71 -3.44
C LYS A 38 -8.56 -12.84 -3.13
N PRO A 39 -7.23 -12.64 -3.18
CA PRO A 39 -6.29 -13.67 -2.74
C PRO A 39 -6.39 -13.92 -1.23
N ALA A 40 -6.60 -12.89 -0.40
CA ALA A 40 -6.75 -13.07 1.06
C ALA A 40 -7.92 -13.99 1.42
N TYR A 41 -9.07 -13.82 0.76
CA TYR A 41 -10.24 -14.68 0.94
C TYR A 41 -9.89 -16.16 0.80
N TYR A 42 -9.17 -16.54 -0.27
CA TYR A 42 -8.79 -17.93 -0.49
C TYR A 42 -7.75 -18.41 0.51
N ARG A 43 -6.77 -17.58 0.87
CA ARG A 43 -5.79 -17.96 1.90
C ARG A 43 -6.45 -18.25 3.23
N ILE A 44 -7.29 -17.33 3.72
CA ILE A 44 -7.99 -17.45 4.99
C ILE A 44 -8.94 -18.65 4.95
N LYS A 45 -9.73 -18.80 3.88
CA LYS A 45 -10.66 -19.92 3.70
C LYS A 45 -9.97 -21.29 3.75
N TYR A 46 -8.74 -21.38 3.27
CA TYR A 46 -7.97 -22.62 3.26
C TYR A 46 -6.93 -22.72 4.40
N GLY A 47 -6.95 -21.80 5.37
CA GLY A 47 -6.06 -21.84 6.54
C GLY A 47 -4.58 -21.60 6.21
N ILE A 48 -4.30 -20.86 5.13
CA ILE A 48 -2.94 -20.46 4.77
C ILE A 48 -2.60 -19.20 5.55
N GLU A 49 -1.77 -19.34 6.58
CA GLU A 49 -1.29 -18.22 7.38
C GLU A 49 -0.17 -17.45 6.66
N ILE A 50 -0.23 -16.13 6.73
CA ILE A 50 0.85 -15.23 6.33
C ILE A 50 1.20 -14.37 7.54
N GLU A 51 2.48 -14.36 7.92
CA GLU A 51 2.99 -13.39 8.88
C GLU A 51 2.97 -12.00 8.26
N ASN A 52 2.09 -11.13 8.76
CA ASN A 52 2.07 -9.74 8.37
C ASN A 52 2.91 -8.90 9.33
N ALA A 53 4.14 -8.57 8.94
CA ALA A 53 5.04 -7.69 9.69
C ALA A 53 4.46 -6.26 9.91
N LEU A 54 3.41 -5.88 9.18
CA LEU A 54 2.79 -4.55 9.28
C LEU A 54 1.80 -4.42 10.43
N ARG A 55 1.36 -5.51 11.08
CA ARG A 55 0.30 -5.45 12.10
C ARG A 55 0.61 -4.41 13.17
N ASP A 56 1.76 -4.51 13.81
CA ASP A 56 2.10 -3.66 14.94
C ASP A 56 2.32 -2.22 14.51
N SER A 57 2.97 -2.01 13.35
CA SER A 57 3.16 -0.69 12.76
C SER A 57 1.82 -0.01 12.47
N VAL A 58 0.84 -0.72 11.89
CA VAL A 58 -0.48 -0.16 11.61
C VAL A 58 -1.25 0.15 12.88
N ILE A 59 -1.21 -0.72 13.88
CA ILE A 59 -1.90 -0.48 15.16
C ILE A 59 -1.29 0.74 15.88
N GLN A 60 0.03 0.90 15.83
CA GLN A 60 0.73 2.03 16.47
C GLN A 60 0.54 3.34 15.71
N ASN A 61 0.68 3.31 14.39
CA ASN A 61 0.65 4.52 13.56
C ASN A 61 -0.79 4.92 13.18
N TYR A 62 -1.72 3.98 13.06
CA TYR A 62 -3.09 4.22 12.61
C TYR A 62 -4.15 3.61 13.54
N PRO A 63 -4.09 3.85 14.86
CA PRO A 63 -4.98 3.19 15.82
C PRO A 63 -6.46 3.47 15.53
N GLU A 64 -6.79 4.70 15.11
CA GLU A 64 -8.17 5.08 14.78
C GLU A 64 -8.67 4.38 13.51
N VAL A 65 -7.87 4.33 12.45
CA VAL A 65 -8.24 3.66 11.19
C VAL A 65 -8.34 2.15 11.40
N PHE A 66 -7.44 1.57 12.20
CA PHE A 66 -7.52 0.17 12.58
C PHE A 66 -8.84 -0.12 13.34
N HIS A 67 -9.20 0.73 14.29
CA HIS A 67 -10.45 0.60 15.05
C HIS A 67 -11.69 0.71 14.15
N LEU A 68 -11.72 1.68 13.23
CA LEU A 68 -12.79 1.82 12.23
C LEU A 68 -12.85 0.60 11.31
N THR A 69 -11.69 0.08 10.91
CA THR A 69 -11.59 -1.11 10.07
C THR A 69 -12.17 -2.34 10.78
N LYS A 70 -11.89 -2.53 12.08
CA LYS A 70 -12.52 -3.59 12.90
C LYS A 70 -14.04 -3.51 12.90
N LYS A 71 -14.64 -2.32 12.82
CA LYS A 71 -16.10 -2.15 12.78
C LYS A 71 -16.70 -2.61 11.46
N VAL A 72 -15.96 -2.55 10.35
CA VAL A 72 -16.49 -2.88 9.02
C VAL A 72 -16.09 -4.26 8.54
N VAL A 73 -15.04 -4.85 9.11
CA VAL A 73 -14.49 -6.14 8.66
C VAL A 73 -15.45 -7.33 8.84
N HIS A 74 -16.47 -7.19 9.68
CA HIS A 74 -17.48 -8.22 9.90
C HIS A 74 -18.17 -8.67 8.60
N HIS A 75 -18.38 -7.76 7.63
CA HIS A 75 -18.92 -8.14 6.30
C HIS A 75 -18.06 -9.18 5.60
N PHE A 76 -16.73 -9.10 5.77
CA PHE A 76 -15.78 -10.04 5.18
C PHE A 76 -15.68 -11.33 6.00
N GLU A 77 -15.73 -11.24 7.33
CA GLU A 77 -15.78 -12.39 8.23
C GLU A 77 -17.03 -13.25 7.96
N ASP A 78 -18.18 -12.61 7.76
CA ASP A 78 -19.46 -13.28 7.44
C ASP A 78 -19.38 -14.03 6.10
N LEU A 79 -18.72 -13.46 5.10
CA LEU A 79 -18.51 -14.09 3.80
C LEU A 79 -17.58 -15.31 3.87
N ILE A 80 -16.55 -15.24 4.71
CA ILE A 80 -15.59 -16.35 4.89
C ILE A 80 -16.20 -17.42 5.81
N GLY A 81 -17.04 -17.04 6.76
CA GLY A 81 -17.61 -17.89 7.80
C GLY A 81 -16.71 -18.08 9.02
N GLN A 82 -15.72 -17.21 9.22
CA GLN A 82 -14.84 -17.20 10.40
C GLN A 82 -14.23 -15.82 10.63
N SER A 83 -13.77 -15.57 11.86
CA SER A 83 -13.01 -14.37 12.20
C SER A 83 -11.69 -14.31 11.44
N ILE A 84 -11.25 -13.11 11.07
CA ILE A 84 -9.92 -12.91 10.47
C ILE A 84 -8.91 -12.46 11.53
N ALA A 85 -7.64 -12.81 11.30
CA ALA A 85 -6.56 -12.37 12.17
C ALA A 85 -6.39 -10.84 12.13
N GLU A 86 -5.89 -10.25 13.22
CA GLU A 86 -5.62 -8.82 13.26
C GLU A 86 -4.58 -8.35 12.24
N SER A 87 -3.71 -9.26 11.78
CA SER A 87 -2.81 -9.03 10.65
C SER A 87 -3.56 -8.70 9.34
N GLU A 88 -4.69 -9.36 9.09
CA GLU A 88 -5.55 -9.09 7.92
C GLU A 88 -6.35 -7.81 8.11
N VAL A 89 -6.82 -7.54 9.34
CA VAL A 89 -7.45 -6.25 9.68
C VAL A 89 -6.48 -5.10 9.47
N ALA A 90 -5.23 -5.22 9.94
CA ALA A 90 -4.19 -4.22 9.78
C ALA A 90 -3.88 -3.97 8.30
N PHE A 91 -3.85 -5.04 7.51
CA PHE A 91 -3.68 -4.93 6.07
C PHE A 91 -4.82 -4.11 5.42
N ILE A 92 -6.07 -4.37 5.75
CA ILE A 92 -7.22 -3.60 5.25
C ILE A 92 -7.16 -2.15 5.73
N ALA A 93 -6.81 -1.94 7.00
CA ALA A 93 -6.68 -0.62 7.60
C ALA A 93 -5.59 0.22 6.92
N MET A 94 -4.50 -0.40 6.44
CA MET A 94 -3.48 0.27 5.65
C MET A 94 -4.07 0.84 4.34
N HIS A 95 -4.93 0.09 3.64
CA HIS A 95 -5.57 0.57 2.41
C HIS A 95 -6.49 1.77 2.68
N PHE A 96 -7.33 1.70 3.71
CA PHE A 96 -8.15 2.84 4.13
C PHE A 96 -7.27 4.04 4.53
N SER A 97 -6.21 3.82 5.30
CA SER A 97 -5.28 4.87 5.74
C SER A 97 -4.64 5.59 4.56
N GLY A 98 -4.16 4.85 3.56
CA GLY A 98 -3.59 5.48 2.38
C GLY A 98 -4.62 6.24 1.54
N TRP A 99 -5.86 5.76 1.45
CA TRP A 99 -6.92 6.52 0.77
C TRP A 99 -7.27 7.82 1.50
N LEU A 100 -7.39 7.76 2.83
CA LEU A 100 -7.59 8.94 3.66
C LEU A 100 -6.47 9.98 3.48
N ARG A 101 -5.21 9.53 3.39
CA ARG A 101 -4.06 10.40 3.13
C ARG A 101 -4.09 11.00 1.74
N LYS A 102 -4.37 10.19 0.71
CA LYS A 102 -4.52 10.65 -0.69
C LYS A 102 -5.52 11.80 -0.78
N GLU A 103 -6.56 11.77 0.03
CA GLU A 103 -7.62 12.79 0.06
C GLU A 103 -7.41 13.90 1.11
N GLY A 104 -6.27 13.90 1.84
CA GLY A 104 -5.98 14.92 2.85
C GLY A 104 -6.86 14.86 4.09
N LEU A 105 -7.54 13.73 4.34
CA LEU A 105 -8.47 13.51 5.46
C LEU A 105 -7.76 13.07 6.75
N MET A 106 -6.43 12.89 6.72
CA MET A 106 -5.62 12.62 7.90
C MET A 106 -4.71 13.80 8.20
N LEU A 107 -4.81 14.32 9.42
CA LEU A 107 -3.87 15.29 9.96
C LEU A 107 -2.55 14.57 10.28
N GLU A 108 -1.53 14.86 9.46
CA GLU A 108 -0.11 14.57 9.62
C GLU A 108 0.29 13.22 10.28
N GLN A 109 0.67 12.29 9.40
CA GLN A 109 2.01 11.71 9.51
C GLN A 109 2.72 12.03 8.19
N THR A 110 4.02 12.32 8.25
CA THR A 110 4.85 12.59 7.07
C THR A 110 4.58 11.54 5.99
N VAL A 111 4.02 11.98 4.86
CA VAL A 111 3.85 11.11 3.69
C VAL A 111 5.25 10.69 3.27
N LYS A 112 5.52 9.38 3.27
CA LYS A 112 6.83 8.90 2.85
C LYS A 112 7.04 9.26 1.39
N ARG A 113 8.19 9.83 1.08
CA ARG A 113 8.59 10.29 -0.25
C ARG A 113 9.48 9.24 -0.90
N MET A 114 9.09 8.81 -2.10
CA MET A 114 9.78 7.79 -2.87
C MET A 114 10.29 8.37 -4.19
N LEU A 115 11.55 8.13 -4.51
CA LEU A 115 12.09 8.36 -5.86
C LEU A 115 12.16 7.04 -6.63
N ILE A 116 11.77 7.06 -7.90
CA ILE A 116 11.99 5.93 -8.82
C ILE A 116 13.22 6.22 -9.68
N VAL A 117 14.24 5.38 -9.64
CA VAL A 117 15.42 5.48 -10.51
C VAL A 117 15.39 4.36 -11.54
N CYS A 118 15.09 4.70 -12.79
CA CYS A 118 14.88 3.74 -13.86
C CYS A 118 15.73 4.08 -15.08
N THR A 119 16.51 3.11 -15.56
CA THR A 119 17.30 3.25 -16.81
C THR A 119 16.55 2.79 -18.07
N ASN A 120 15.30 2.35 -17.92
CA ASN A 120 14.47 1.87 -19.03
C ASN A 120 13.81 3.05 -19.78
N GLY A 121 13.19 2.76 -20.92
CA GLY A 121 12.46 3.77 -21.69
C GLY A 121 11.22 4.30 -20.98
N LEU A 122 10.74 5.49 -21.40
CA LEU A 122 9.59 6.20 -20.81
C LEU A 122 8.36 5.33 -20.58
N GLY A 123 8.04 4.42 -21.51
CA GLY A 123 6.87 3.54 -21.38
C GLY A 123 7.00 2.56 -20.21
N THR A 124 8.17 1.97 -20.02
CA THR A 124 8.44 1.06 -18.89
C THR A 124 8.46 1.80 -17.56
N SER A 125 9.03 3.00 -17.53
CA SER A 125 9.07 3.81 -16.32
C SER A 125 7.68 4.24 -15.85
N ARG A 126 6.80 4.64 -16.77
CA ARG A 126 5.39 4.96 -16.45
C ARG A 126 4.59 3.75 -15.98
N LEU A 127 4.87 2.57 -16.54
CA LEU A 127 4.27 1.33 -16.06
C LEU A 127 4.68 1.09 -14.61
N LEU A 128 5.97 1.16 -14.29
CA LEU A 128 6.46 0.95 -12.93
C LEU A 128 5.87 1.97 -11.95
N GLU A 129 5.86 3.25 -12.32
CA GLU A 129 5.23 4.33 -11.54
C GLU A 129 3.77 4.00 -11.23
N SER A 130 2.96 3.66 -12.25
CA SER A 130 1.56 3.30 -12.07
C SER A 130 1.37 2.03 -11.21
N GLN A 131 2.25 1.04 -11.35
CA GLN A 131 2.20 -0.17 -10.51
C GLN A 131 2.51 0.15 -9.04
N LEU A 132 3.44 1.07 -8.77
CA LEU A 132 3.80 1.49 -7.41
C LEU A 132 2.75 2.40 -6.79
N GLU A 133 2.16 3.33 -7.54
CA GLU A 133 1.04 4.16 -7.07
C GLU A 133 -0.20 3.31 -6.75
N GLY A 134 -0.45 2.25 -7.53
CA GLY A 134 -1.50 1.27 -7.21
C GLY A 134 -1.17 0.39 -6.00
N LEU A 135 0.10 0.17 -5.70
CA LEU A 135 0.56 -0.65 -4.57
C LEU A 135 0.59 0.14 -3.27
N PHE A 136 0.99 1.40 -3.33
CA PHE A 136 1.21 2.26 -2.17
C PHE A 136 0.28 3.48 -2.21
N SER A 137 -0.78 3.45 -1.41
CA SER A 137 -1.70 4.58 -1.28
C SER A 137 -1.24 5.66 -0.30
N ASP A 138 -0.21 5.39 0.50
CA ASP A 138 0.33 6.27 1.56
C ASP A 138 1.76 6.76 1.28
N ILE A 139 2.26 6.58 0.07
CA ILE A 139 3.60 7.02 -0.37
C ILE A 139 3.43 8.03 -1.51
N GLN A 140 4.16 9.13 -1.43
CA GLN A 140 4.25 10.11 -2.50
C GLN A 140 5.44 9.77 -3.39
N THR A 141 5.18 9.44 -4.66
CA THR A 141 6.22 9.41 -5.68
C THR A 141 6.67 10.83 -5.99
N THR A 142 7.92 11.18 -5.69
CA THR A 142 8.48 12.52 -6.00
C THR A 142 8.86 12.67 -7.47
N GLY A 143 8.99 11.55 -8.18
CA GLY A 143 9.22 11.51 -9.62
C GLY A 143 10.00 10.28 -10.05
N VAL A 144 10.27 10.25 -11.36
CA VAL A 144 11.13 9.24 -12.00
C VAL A 144 12.39 9.93 -12.52
N ALA A 145 13.56 9.41 -12.14
CA ALA A 145 14.87 9.88 -12.56
C ALA A 145 15.64 8.79 -13.33
N SER A 146 16.45 9.21 -14.31
CA SER A 146 17.51 8.38 -14.89
C SER A 146 18.71 8.28 -13.93
N LEU A 147 19.62 7.33 -14.18
CA LEU A 147 20.86 7.20 -13.40
C LEU A 147 21.67 8.52 -13.40
N ARG A 148 21.77 9.20 -14.55
CA ARG A 148 22.50 10.47 -14.67
C ARG A 148 21.88 11.62 -13.87
N GLU A 149 20.55 11.64 -13.76
CA GLU A 149 19.84 12.62 -12.92
C GLU A 149 20.02 12.29 -11.44
N TYR A 150 19.86 11.01 -11.10
CA TYR A 150 20.13 10.50 -9.75
C TYR A 150 21.53 10.91 -9.27
N GLU A 151 22.57 10.69 -10.06
CA GLU A 151 23.95 11.05 -9.71
C GLU A 151 24.12 12.53 -9.35
N LYS A 152 23.33 13.42 -9.97
CA LYS A 152 23.49 14.88 -9.84
C LYS A 152 22.51 15.55 -8.88
N MET A 153 21.41 14.88 -8.53
CA MET A 153 20.39 15.47 -7.67
C MET A 153 20.71 15.30 -6.19
N ASP A 154 20.31 16.29 -5.39
CA ASP A 154 20.24 16.12 -3.95
C ASP A 154 19.01 15.27 -3.60
N LEU A 155 19.20 14.33 -2.67
CA LEU A 155 18.14 13.41 -2.25
C LEU A 155 17.38 14.00 -1.06
N ASP A 156 16.08 14.21 -1.27
CA ASP A 156 15.12 14.58 -0.25
C ASP A 156 13.94 13.60 -0.35
N VAL A 157 14.22 12.33 -0.02
CA VAL A 157 13.28 11.20 -0.09
C VAL A 157 13.61 10.20 1.01
N ASP A 158 12.61 9.46 1.47
CA ASP A 158 12.76 8.47 2.53
C ASP A 158 13.35 7.15 2.00
N PHE A 159 13.10 6.81 0.73
CA PHE A 159 13.67 5.63 0.08
C PHE A 159 13.63 5.74 -1.46
N ILE A 160 14.36 4.85 -2.12
CA ILE A 160 14.47 4.77 -3.58
C ILE A 160 14.05 3.38 -4.05
N VAL A 161 13.27 3.34 -5.12
CA VAL A 161 13.01 2.13 -5.89
C VAL A 161 13.79 2.22 -7.20
N SER A 162 14.62 1.22 -7.51
CA SER A 162 15.44 1.24 -8.71
C SER A 162 15.37 -0.04 -9.52
N THR A 163 15.53 0.08 -10.84
CA THR A 163 15.67 -1.08 -11.74
C THR A 163 17.12 -1.56 -11.88
N ILE A 164 18.06 -0.87 -11.24
CA ILE A 164 19.49 -1.22 -11.22
C ILE A 164 20.08 -0.99 -9.82
N ALA A 165 21.25 -1.57 -9.55
CA ALA A 165 22.01 -1.20 -8.36
C ALA A 165 22.49 0.26 -8.49
N LEU A 166 22.39 1.01 -7.39
CA LEU A 166 22.86 2.39 -7.31
C LEU A 166 24.07 2.47 -6.39
N GLU A 167 25.00 3.36 -6.73
CA GLU A 167 26.10 3.70 -5.83
C GLU A 167 25.59 4.52 -4.66
N ASP A 168 26.10 4.24 -3.46
CA ASP A 168 25.73 4.99 -2.26
C ASP A 168 26.23 6.44 -2.37
N LYS A 169 25.32 7.40 -2.16
CA LYS A 169 25.64 8.83 -2.13
C LYS A 169 26.27 9.32 -0.83
N GLY A 170 26.42 8.43 0.16
CA GLY A 170 26.96 8.75 1.47
C GLY A 170 25.86 9.17 2.45
N VAL A 171 26.10 10.24 3.21
CA VAL A 171 25.20 10.66 4.30
C VAL A 171 24.29 11.80 3.82
N PRO A 172 22.96 11.71 3.97
CA PRO A 172 22.21 10.60 4.58
C PRO A 172 22.13 9.37 3.67
N VAL A 173 22.29 8.19 4.28
CA VAL A 173 22.11 6.91 3.58
C VAL A 173 20.63 6.72 3.35
N VAL A 174 20.22 6.75 2.08
CA VAL A 174 18.83 6.51 1.67
C VAL A 174 18.68 5.04 1.26
N PRO A 175 17.76 4.27 1.86
CA PRO A 175 17.50 2.88 1.47
C PRO A 175 17.15 2.74 -0.01
N VAL A 176 17.78 1.77 -0.70
CA VAL A 176 17.53 1.47 -2.12
C VAL A 176 16.96 0.06 -2.27
N PHE A 177 15.82 -0.04 -2.95
CA PHE A 177 15.18 -1.31 -3.31
C PHE A 177 15.31 -1.57 -4.80
N VAL A 178 16.15 -2.55 -5.15
CA VAL A 178 16.33 -2.97 -6.54
C VAL A 178 15.25 -3.98 -6.91
N ILE A 179 14.51 -3.70 -8.00
CA ILE A 179 13.36 -4.48 -8.46
C ILE A 179 13.35 -4.64 -9.98
N ASN A 180 12.48 -5.52 -10.47
CA ASN A 180 12.16 -5.57 -11.89
C ASN A 180 11.19 -4.43 -12.27
N PRO A 181 11.34 -3.83 -13.47
CA PRO A 181 10.43 -2.78 -13.94
C PRO A 181 8.98 -3.23 -14.15
N VAL A 182 8.76 -4.54 -14.31
CA VAL A 182 7.43 -5.15 -14.34
C VAL A 182 7.27 -5.96 -13.07
N LEU A 183 6.53 -5.41 -12.11
CA LEU A 183 6.37 -6.04 -10.80
C LEU A 183 5.55 -7.32 -10.89
N ASN A 184 6.14 -8.44 -10.46
CA ASN A 184 5.39 -9.66 -10.19
C ASN A 184 4.77 -9.61 -8.76
N ASN A 185 4.02 -10.64 -8.36
CA ASN A 185 3.38 -10.66 -7.04
C ASN A 185 4.39 -10.74 -5.88
N GLU A 186 5.51 -11.43 -6.07
CA GLU A 186 6.58 -11.55 -5.08
C GLU A 186 7.30 -10.21 -4.88
N ASP A 187 7.59 -9.48 -5.96
CA ASP A 187 8.17 -8.13 -5.91
C ASP A 187 7.28 -7.18 -5.10
N LYS A 188 5.95 -7.24 -5.32
CA LYS A 188 4.98 -6.42 -4.59
C LYS A 188 4.95 -6.75 -3.10
N GLU A 189 4.97 -8.04 -2.76
CA GLU A 189 4.99 -8.49 -1.36
C GLU A 189 6.27 -8.05 -0.64
N GLN A 190 7.43 -8.23 -1.27
CA GLN A 190 8.72 -7.77 -0.74
C GLN A 190 8.76 -6.26 -0.54
N LEU A 191 8.22 -5.49 -1.48
CA LEU A 191 8.13 -4.03 -1.39
C LEU A 191 7.24 -3.58 -0.21
N LEU A 192 6.12 -4.27 0.02
CA LEU A 192 5.23 -4.00 1.17
C LEU A 192 5.93 -4.28 2.51
N ILE A 193 6.72 -5.36 2.59
CA ILE A 193 7.48 -5.71 3.80
C ILE A 193 8.57 -4.66 4.05
N LYS A 194 9.39 -4.35 3.04
CA LYS A 194 10.57 -3.48 3.18
C LYS A 194 10.23 -2.03 3.50
N LYS A 195 9.09 -1.53 3.02
CA LYS A 195 8.55 -0.21 3.39
C LYS A 195 8.46 0.00 4.91
N SER A 196 8.19 -1.06 5.66
CA SER A 196 8.04 -1.02 7.13
C SER A 196 9.34 -0.74 7.86
N SER A 197 10.48 -1.00 7.22
CA SER A 197 11.83 -0.86 7.79
C SER A 197 12.47 0.50 7.50
N CYS A 198 11.83 1.31 6.64
CA CYS A 198 12.19 2.70 6.41
C CYS A 198 11.33 3.63 7.26
#